data_AF-A0A2A4QAV2-F1
#
_entry.id   AF-A0A2A4QAV2-F1
#
_cell.length_a   1.000
_cell.length_b   1.000
_cell.length_c   1.000
_cell.angle_alpha   90.00
_cell.angle_beta   90.00
_cell.angle_gamma   90.00
#
_symmetry.space_group_name_H-M   'P 1'
#
loop_
_entity.id
_entity.type
_entity.pdbx_description
1 polymer ?
#
loop_
_entity_poly.entity_id
_entity_poly.type
_entity_poly.pdbx_seq_one_letter_code
_entity_poly.pdbx_strand_id
1 'polypeptide(L)'
;MHRILPSLFWILSLSIAISSWRLFLAPISLVMEHMAHYERLVPAAFWAHIIGAPLALALAPFQLWQGLRRKRPTLHRWLGRIYGVSVLVSGIGSLIFLPHFLGIGAA
;
A
#
# COMPACT_ATOMS: atom_id res chain seq x y z
N MET A 1 5.19 -12.71 26.14
CA MET A 1 5.03 -11.54 25.24
C MET A 1 5.67 -11.71 23.86
N HIS A 2 6.76 -12.49 23.69
CA HIS A 2 7.52 -12.58 22.42
C HIS A 2 6.78 -13.16 21.19
N ARG A 3 5.64 -13.84 21.36
CA ARG A 3 4.86 -14.43 20.24
C ARG A 3 3.63 -13.60 19.84
N ILE A 4 3.22 -12.64 20.66
CA ILE A 4 2.00 -11.85 20.44
C ILE A 4 2.27 -10.76 19.39
N LEU A 5 3.43 -10.11 19.49
CA LEU A 5 3.78 -8.99 18.63
C LEU A 5 3.87 -9.37 17.13
N PRO A 6 4.47 -10.51 16.74
CA PRO A 6 4.45 -10.94 15.34
C PRO A 6 3.03 -11.24 14.85
N SER A 7 2.21 -11.95 15.63
CA SER A 7 0.83 -12.28 15.23
C SER A 7 -0.03 -11.04 15.06
N LEU A 8 0.08 -10.08 15.99
CA LEU A 8 -0.62 -8.80 15.91
C LEU A 8 -0.19 -8.02 14.67
N PHE A 9 1.11 -7.95 14.39
CA PHE A 9 1.63 -7.30 13.18
C PHE A 9 1.06 -7.93 11.91
N TRP A 10 1.05 -9.26 11.81
CA TRP A 10 0.44 -9.97 10.67
C TRP A 10 -1.03 -9.62 10.50
N ILE A 11 -1.81 -9.71 11.59
CA ILE A 11 -3.24 -9.44 11.57
C ILE A 11 -3.50 -8.00 11.14
N LEU A 12 -2.86 -7.02 11.78
CA LEU A 12 -3.07 -5.61 11.46
C LEU A 12 -2.64 -5.28 10.03
N SER A 13 -1.46 -5.74 9.60
CA SER A 13 -0.94 -5.46 8.26
C SER A 13 -1.86 -6.01 7.18
N LEU A 14 -2.33 -7.26 7.32
CA LEU A 14 -3.23 -7.87 6.36
C LEU A 14 -4.64 -7.27 6.42
N SER A 15 -5.15 -6.98 7.63
CA SER A 15 -6.48 -6.38 7.80
C SER A 15 -6.55 -4.99 7.18
N ILE A 16 -5.53 -4.17 7.39
CA ILE A 16 -5.43 -2.84 6.75
C ILE A 16 -5.34 -3.00 5.23
N ALA A 17 -4.46 -3.87 4.73
CA ALA A 17 -4.31 -4.08 3.29
C ALA A 17 -5.63 -4.49 2.61
N ILE A 18 -6.34 -5.46 3.20
CA ILE A 18 -7.64 -5.93 2.70
C ILE A 18 -8.69 -4.83 2.78
N SER A 19 -8.79 -4.12 3.91
CA SER A 19 -9.73 -3.02 4.10
C SER A 19 -9.49 -1.89 3.09
N SER A 20 -8.23 -1.55 2.81
CA SER A 20 -7.86 -0.54 1.81
C SER A 20 -8.26 -0.95 0.40
N TRP A 21 -8.22 -2.24 0.05
CA TRP A 21 -8.68 -2.74 -1.24
C TRP A 21 -10.20 -2.87 -1.38
N ARG A 22 -11.00 -2.45 -0.37
CA ARG A 22 -12.47 -2.35 -0.52
C ARG A 22 -12.89 -1.44 -1.67
N LEU A 23 -12.01 -0.56 -2.13
CA LEU A 23 -12.19 0.32 -3.29
C LEU A 23 -12.40 -0.44 -4.61
N PHE A 24 -12.03 -1.73 -4.69
CA PHE A 24 -12.37 -2.58 -5.83
C PHE A 24 -13.82 -3.08 -5.80
N LEU A 25 -14.49 -3.02 -4.64
CA LEU A 25 -15.85 -3.49 -4.44
C LEU A 25 -16.89 -2.37 -4.55
N ALA A 26 -16.48 -1.12 -4.37
CA ALA A 26 -17.37 0.03 -4.41
C ALA A 26 -16.67 1.27 -5.00
N PRO A 27 -17.39 2.13 -5.75
CA PRO A 27 -16.86 3.37 -6.30
C PRO A 27 -16.19 4.26 -5.24
N ILE A 28 -15.10 4.92 -5.63
CA ILE A 28 -14.34 5.83 -4.75
C ILE A 28 -15.24 6.93 -4.17
N SER A 29 -16.23 7.40 -4.95
CA SER A 29 -17.22 8.38 -4.48
C SER A 29 -18.05 7.91 -3.29
N LEU A 30 -18.34 6.61 -3.16
CA LEU A 30 -19.11 6.07 -2.03
C LEU A 30 -18.24 5.78 -0.81
N VAL A 31 -16.96 5.49 -1.04
CA VAL A 31 -16.05 4.95 -0.03
C VAL A 31 -15.16 6.05 0.57
N MET A 32 -14.80 7.03 -0.25
CA MET A 32 -13.91 8.15 0.03
C MET A 32 -14.33 9.37 -0.80
N GLU A 33 -15.56 9.86 -0.58
CA GLU A 33 -16.17 10.95 -1.36
C GLU A 33 -15.23 12.15 -1.54
N HIS A 34 -14.59 12.59 -0.46
CA HIS A 34 -13.66 13.73 -0.49
C HIS A 34 -12.39 13.48 -1.35
N MET A 35 -12.00 12.22 -1.54
CA MET A 35 -10.84 11.85 -2.35
C MET A 35 -11.18 11.56 -3.81
N ALA A 36 -12.46 11.44 -4.15
CA ALA A 36 -12.90 11.04 -5.50
C ALA A 36 -12.50 12.02 -6.59
N HIS A 37 -12.36 13.31 -6.27
CA HIS A 37 -11.97 14.31 -7.26
C HIS A 37 -10.50 14.15 -7.72
N TYR A 38 -9.62 13.61 -6.88
CA TYR A 38 -8.20 13.41 -7.22
C TYR A 38 -7.99 12.24 -8.19
N GLU A 39 -8.92 11.30 -8.24
CA GLU A 39 -8.95 10.26 -9.28
C GLU A 39 -8.95 10.89 -10.68
N ARG A 40 -9.58 12.05 -10.85
CA ARG A 40 -9.65 12.75 -12.14
C ARG A 40 -8.49 13.72 -12.36
N LEU A 41 -8.01 14.39 -11.30
CA LEU A 41 -6.91 15.34 -11.41
C LEU A 41 -5.55 14.69 -11.65
N VAL A 42 -5.25 13.64 -10.87
CA VAL A 42 -3.94 12.97 -10.88
C VAL A 42 -4.10 11.44 -10.87
N PRO A 43 -4.81 10.86 -11.87
CA PRO A 43 -5.21 9.45 -11.88
C PRO A 43 -4.04 8.50 -11.64
N ALA A 44 -2.93 8.70 -12.35
CA ALA A 44 -1.77 7.83 -12.25
C ALA A 44 -1.16 7.83 -10.84
N ALA A 45 -0.98 9.01 -10.24
CA ALA A 45 -0.42 9.16 -8.89
C ALA A 45 -1.37 8.61 -7.82
N PHE A 46 -2.68 8.88 -7.97
CA PHE A 46 -3.72 8.36 -7.11
C PHE A 46 -3.74 6.83 -7.10
N TRP A 47 -3.83 6.19 -8.28
CA TRP A 47 -3.87 4.73 -8.39
C TRP A 47 -2.55 4.07 -7.98
N ALA A 48 -1.40 4.71 -8.28
CA ALA A 48 -0.10 4.26 -7.79
C ALA A 48 -0.06 4.15 -6.26
N HIS A 49 -0.61 5.15 -5.56
CA HIS A 49 -0.69 5.12 -4.10
C HIS A 49 -1.71 4.09 -3.59
N ILE A 50 -2.95 4.15 -4.09
CA ILE A 50 -4.09 3.35 -3.63
C ILE A 50 -3.88 1.84 -3.85
N ILE A 51 -3.18 1.44 -4.90
CA ILE A 51 -2.87 0.02 -5.16
C ILE A 51 -1.55 -0.38 -4.50
N GLY A 52 -0.52 0.48 -4.61
CA GLY A 52 0.82 0.15 -4.17
C GLY A 52 0.99 0.13 -2.65
N ALA A 53 0.32 1.02 -1.90
CA ALA A 53 0.47 1.07 -0.44
C ALA A 53 -0.12 -0.18 0.24
N PRO A 54 -1.35 -0.63 -0.09
CA PRO A 54 -1.88 -1.86 0.49
C PRO A 54 -1.13 -3.11 0.04
N LEU A 55 -0.61 -3.13 -1.20
CA LEU A 55 0.25 -4.24 -1.66
C LEU A 55 1.53 -4.33 -0.81
N ALA A 56 2.18 -3.20 -0.53
CA ALA A 56 3.35 -3.15 0.34
C ALA A 56 3.02 -3.66 1.77
N LEU A 57 1.88 -3.24 2.34
CA LEU A 57 1.41 -3.73 3.64
C LEU A 57 1.09 -5.23 3.62
N ALA A 58 0.51 -5.76 2.55
CA ALA A 58 0.24 -7.18 2.41
C ALA A 58 1.55 -8.00 2.38
N LEU A 59 2.61 -7.46 1.75
CA LEU A 59 3.90 -8.13 1.61
C LEU A 59 4.83 -7.99 2.82
N ALA A 60 4.68 -6.94 3.63
CA ALA A 60 5.48 -6.66 4.82
C ALA A 60 5.64 -7.84 5.79
N PRO A 61 4.57 -8.56 6.22
CA PRO A 61 4.70 -9.74 7.08
C PRO A 61 5.57 -10.84 6.49
N PHE A 62 5.50 -11.07 5.18
CA PHE A 62 6.31 -12.06 4.48
C PHE A 62 7.79 -11.64 4.41
N GLN A 63 8.09 -10.34 4.29
CA GLN A 63 9.46 -9.83 4.29
C GLN A 63 10.16 -9.94 5.65
N LEU A 64 9.41 -9.71 6.73
CA LEU A 64 9.93 -9.78 8.09
C LEU A 64 9.97 -11.22 8.65
N TRP A 65 9.34 -12.18 7.97
CA TRP A 65 9.33 -13.57 8.39
C TRP A 65 10.67 -14.28 8.14
N GLN A 66 11.42 -14.54 9.21
CA GLN A 66 12.70 -15.24 9.17
C GLN A 66 12.60 -16.65 8.55
N GLY A 67 11.47 -17.34 8.74
CA GLY A 67 11.25 -18.67 8.17
C GLY A 67 11.27 -18.67 6.65
N LEU A 68 10.66 -17.66 6.02
CA LEU A 68 10.67 -17.51 4.56
C LEU A 68 12.07 -17.21 4.04
N ARG A 69 12.78 -16.29 4.70
CA ARG A 69 14.16 -15.93 4.37
C ARG A 69 15.10 -17.13 4.40
N ARG A 70 14.99 -17.98 5.43
CA ARG A 70 15.86 -19.15 5.62
C ARG A 70 15.47 -20.33 4.73
N LYS A 71 14.17 -20.62 4.58
CA LYS A 71 13.70 -21.82 3.86
C LYS A 71 13.56 -21.61 2.35
N ARG A 72 13.24 -20.39 1.90
CA ARG A 72 13.01 -20.07 0.48
C ARG A 72 13.61 -18.69 0.10
N PRO A 73 14.94 -18.55 0.08
CA PRO A 73 15.61 -17.27 -0.15
C PRO A 73 15.31 -16.64 -1.52
N THR A 74 15.09 -17.46 -2.55
CA THR A 74 14.71 -16.96 -3.89
C THR A 74 13.33 -16.31 -3.88
N LEU A 75 12.35 -16.96 -3.24
CA LEU A 75 11.00 -16.40 -3.07
C LEU A 75 11.04 -15.11 -2.24
N HIS A 76 11.81 -15.10 -1.14
CA HIS A 76 11.99 -13.90 -0.33
C HIS A 76 12.53 -12.72 -1.15
N ARG A 77 13.56 -12.95 -1.99
CA ARG A 77 14.14 -11.91 -2.86
C ARG A 77 13.15 -11.38 -3.89
N TRP A 78 12.37 -12.24 -4.55
CA TRP A 78 11.36 -11.79 -5.50
C TRP A 78 10.24 -11.00 -4.82
N LEU A 79 9.73 -11.48 -3.69
CA LEU A 79 8.75 -10.73 -2.91
C LEU A 79 9.33 -9.39 -2.41
N GLY A 80 10.62 -9.35 -2.08
CA GLY A 80 11.32 -8.13 -1.68
C GLY A 80 11.42 -7.11 -2.81
N ARG A 81 11.63 -7.56 -4.06
CA ARG A 81 11.57 -6.68 -5.24
C ARG A 81 10.18 -6.12 -5.45
N ILE A 82 9.15 -6.97 -5.39
CA ILE A 82 7.75 -6.53 -5.53
C ILE A 82 7.41 -5.53 -4.43
N TYR A 83 7.77 -5.82 -3.18
CA TYR A 83 7.60 -4.91 -2.04
C TYR A 83 8.32 -3.58 -2.28
N GLY A 84 9.59 -3.61 -2.67
CA GLY A 84 10.38 -2.40 -2.92
C GLY A 84 9.82 -1.54 -4.05
N VAL A 85 9.43 -2.15 -5.18
CA VAL A 85 8.77 -1.45 -6.29
C VAL A 85 7.43 -0.86 -5.84
N SER A 86 6.63 -1.61 -5.07
CA SER A 86 5.34 -1.13 -4.55
C SER A 86 5.51 0.09 -3.65
N VAL A 87 6.49 0.07 -2.73
CA VAL A 87 6.83 1.20 -1.85
C VAL A 87 7.30 2.40 -2.66
N LEU A 88 8.19 2.20 -3.63
CA LEU A 88 8.71 3.28 -4.47
C LEU A 88 7.60 3.94 -5.30
N VAL A 89 6.83 3.14 -6.03
CA VAL A 89 5.73 3.63 -6.89
C VAL A 89 4.66 4.33 -6.06
N SER A 90 4.25 3.72 -4.93
CA SER A 90 3.26 4.31 -4.03
C SER A 90 3.75 5.59 -3.35
N GLY A 91 5.03 5.62 -2.94
CA GLY A 91 5.67 6.78 -2.34
C GLY A 91 5.77 7.95 -3.31
N ILE A 92 6.22 7.69 -4.54
CA ILE A 92 6.27 8.69 -5.61
C ILE A 92 4.85 9.19 -5.93
N GLY A 93 3.87 8.29 -6.07
CA GLY A 93 2.47 8.66 -6.26
C GLY A 93 1.94 9.59 -5.16
N SER A 94 2.24 9.28 -3.90
CA SER A 94 1.88 10.13 -2.75
C SER A 94 2.52 11.52 -2.82
N LEU A 95 3.80 11.59 -3.18
CA LEU A 95 4.51 12.87 -3.31
C LEU A 95 3.98 13.73 -4.46
N ILE A 96 3.60 13.13 -5.60
CA ILE A 96 2.98 13.85 -6.72
C ILE A 96 1.57 14.32 -6.36
N PHE A 97 0.85 13.54 -5.56
CA PHE A 97 -0.48 13.87 -5.05
C PHE A 97 -0.46 15.02 -4.02
N LEU A 98 0.58 15.12 -3.20
CA LEU A 98 0.67 16.05 -2.07
C LEU A 98 0.40 17.54 -2.40
N PRO A 99 0.95 18.15 -3.48
CA PRO A 99 0.67 19.55 -3.82
C PRO A 99 -0.80 19.84 -4.11
N HIS A 100 -1.50 18.86 -4.70
CA HIS A 100 -2.92 18.98 -5.00
C HIS A 100 -3.76 18.91 -3.72
N PHE A 101 -3.34 18.06 -2.77
CA PHE A 101 -3.95 17.98 -1.45
C PHE A 101 -3.76 19.28 -0.63
N LEU A 102 -2.61 19.94 -0.78
CA LEU A 102 -2.28 21.20 -0.10
C LEU A 102 -2.86 22.44 -0.80
N GLY A 103 -3.53 22.29 -1.95
CA GLY A 103 -4.11 23.40 -2.72
C GLY A 103 -3.09 24.28 -3.47
N ILE A 104 -1.83 23.85 -3.55
CA ILE A 104 -0.73 24.58 -4.21
C ILE A 104 -0.44 24.07 -5.63
N GLY A 105 -0.97 22.89 -6.01
CA GLY A 105 -0.76 22.29 -7.33
C GLY A 105 -1.75 22.72 -8.42
N ALA A 106 -2.66 23.65 -8.13
CA ALA A 106 -3.74 24.09 -9.03
C ALA A 106 -3.45 25.41 -9.77
N ALA A 107 -2.17 25.76 -9.93
CA ALA A 107 -1.72 26.95 -10.68
C ALA A 107 -1.27 26.57 -12.09
#